data_AF-A0A960W2L4-F1
#
_entry.id   AF-A0A960W2L4-F1
#
_cell.length_a   1.000
_cell.length_b   1.000
_cell.length_c   1.000
_cell.angle_alpha   90.00
_cell.angle_beta   90.00
_cell.angle_gamma   90.00
#
_symmetry.space_group_name_H-M   'P 1'
#
loop_
_entity.id
_entity.type
_entity.pdbx_description
1 polymer ?
#
loop_
_entity_poly.entity_id
_entity_poly.type
_entity_poly.pdbx_seq_one_letter_code
_entity_poly.pdbx_strand_id
1 'polypeptide(L)'
;MQQIIHLRKKKLSTVLSKNETMLFRKINKGAPKFIQKRYESLIKKKNEETLSQAEYEELLELTSYMESLQVERLENLIELAKFQNISLDELIDQLELKPKINVL
;
A
#
# COMPACT_ATOMS: atom_id res chain seq x y z
N MET A 1 5.71 14.74 -2.20
CA MET A 1 5.10 14.22 -3.43
C MET A 1 3.67 13.83 -3.11
N GLN A 2 2.82 14.85 -3.09
CA GLN A 2 1.37 14.72 -3.09
C GLN A 2 0.98 14.55 -4.56
N GLN A 3 0.48 13.39 -4.94
CA GLN A 3 -0.09 13.20 -6.27
C GLN A 3 -1.58 12.85 -6.13
N ILE A 4 -2.36 13.93 -6.21
CA ILE A 4 -3.52 14.09 -7.08
C ILE A 4 -4.73 13.18 -6.78
N ILE A 5 -5.56 13.69 -5.85
CA ILE A 5 -7.01 13.49 -5.84
C ILE A 5 -7.56 14.22 -7.07
N HIS A 6 -7.65 13.59 -8.23
CA HIS A 6 -8.50 14.07 -9.32
C HIS A 6 -9.16 12.88 -10.01
N LEU A 7 -10.49 12.98 -10.18
CA LEU A 7 -11.41 12.12 -10.93
C LEU A 7 -11.89 10.90 -10.10
N ARG A 8 -13.12 10.85 -9.57
CA ARG A 8 -14.39 10.79 -10.33
C ARG A 8 -15.54 11.51 -9.59
N LYS A 9 -15.59 12.82 -9.84
CA LYS A 9 -16.57 13.81 -9.37
C LYS A 9 -18.01 13.66 -9.94
N LYS A 10 -18.43 12.47 -10.39
CA LYS A 10 -19.76 12.31 -11.03
C LYS A 10 -20.58 11.05 -10.69
N LYS A 11 -20.06 10.14 -9.85
CA LYS A 11 -20.85 9.04 -9.24
C LYS A 11 -20.68 8.90 -7.72
N LEU A 12 -19.73 9.61 -7.11
CA LEU A 12 -19.48 9.69 -5.66
C LEU A 12 -20.20 10.90 -5.03
N SER A 13 -21.39 11.28 -5.51
CA SER A 13 -22.16 12.41 -4.96
C SER A 13 -22.88 12.09 -3.64
N THR A 14 -22.55 10.96 -3.01
CA THR A 14 -22.88 10.69 -1.61
C THR A 14 -21.63 10.93 -0.79
N VAL A 15 -21.69 11.88 0.14
CA VAL A 15 -20.64 12.16 1.13
C VAL A 15 -20.07 10.84 1.65
N LEU A 16 -18.79 10.56 1.40
CA LEU A 16 -18.13 9.39 1.99
C LEU A 16 -18.35 9.45 3.50
N SER A 17 -18.87 8.37 4.05
CA SER A 17 -19.05 8.25 5.48
C SER A 17 -17.71 8.43 6.19
N LYS A 18 -17.76 8.77 7.49
CA LYS A 18 -16.56 8.84 8.33
C LYS A 18 -15.74 7.54 8.26
N ASN A 19 -16.43 6.40 8.14
CA ASN A 19 -15.84 5.08 8.07
C ASN A 19 -15.09 4.87 6.75
N GLU A 20 -15.72 5.16 5.61
CA GLU A 20 -15.05 5.07 4.31
C GLU A 20 -13.84 6.01 4.23
N THR A 21 -13.96 7.23 4.75
CA THR A 21 -12.83 8.18 4.81
C THR A 21 -11.66 7.63 5.64
N MET A 22 -11.95 6.95 6.75
CA MET A 22 -10.92 6.30 7.57
C MET A 22 -10.26 5.13 6.82
N LEU A 23 -11.05 4.29 6.16
CA LEU A 23 -10.53 3.18 5.35
C LEU A 23 -9.64 3.67 4.21
N PHE A 24 -10.06 4.72 3.49
CA PHE A 24 -9.25 5.34 2.46
C PHE A 24 -7.90 5.84 2.98
N ARG A 25 -7.85 6.43 4.18
CA ARG A 25 -6.58 6.86 4.79
C ARG A 25 -5.68 5.67 5.12
N LYS A 26 -6.23 4.58 5.64
CA LYS A 26 -5.47 3.36 5.95
C LYS A 26 -4.93 2.69 4.68
N ILE A 27 -5.75 2.53 3.64
CA ILE A 27 -5.37 1.94 2.35
C ILE A 27 -4.20 2.70 1.69
N ASN A 28 -4.18 4.03 1.83
CA ASN A 28 -3.15 4.89 1.26
C ASN A 28 -1.95 5.12 2.18
N LYS A 29 -1.92 4.51 3.37
CA LYS A 29 -0.82 4.61 4.31
C LYS A 29 0.25 3.57 3.97
N GLY A 30 1.28 4.00 3.27
CA GLY A 30 2.49 3.20 3.08
C GLY A 30 3.45 3.26 4.28
N ALA A 31 4.54 2.51 4.19
CA ALA A 31 5.64 2.59 5.16
C ALA A 31 6.19 4.02 5.27
N PRO A 32 6.74 4.43 6.43
CA PRO A 32 7.41 5.71 6.56
C PRO A 32 8.54 5.88 5.53
N LYS A 33 8.77 7.11 5.05
CA LYS A 33 9.79 7.38 4.02
C LYS A 33 11.20 6.91 4.40
N PHE A 34 11.56 6.97 5.68
CA PHE A 34 12.87 6.52 6.14
C PHE A 34 13.00 5.00 6.01
N ILE A 35 11.94 4.24 6.30
CA ILE A 35 11.88 2.79 6.08
C ILE A 35 11.99 2.48 4.59
N GLN A 36 11.23 3.16 3.74
CA GLN A 36 11.31 2.97 2.28
C GLN A 36 12.73 3.19 1.76
N LYS A 37 13.38 4.30 2.17
CA LYS A 37 14.76 4.60 1.79
C LYS A 37 15.76 3.56 2.28
N ARG A 38 15.59 3.07 3.52
CA ARG A 38 16.49 2.04 4.07
C ARG A 38 16.34 0.74 3.28
N TYR A 39 15.11 0.32 3.04
CA TYR A 39 14.80 -0.85 2.23
C TYR A 39 15.41 -0.75 0.82
N GLU A 40 15.19 0.35 0.11
CA GLU A 40 15.78 0.61 -1.22
C GLU A 40 17.31 0.55 -1.19
N SER A 41 17.94 1.11 -0.15
CA SER A 41 19.40 1.04 0.02
C SER A 41 19.91 -0.38 0.23
N LEU A 42 19.20 -1.21 0.99
CA LEU A 42 19.58 -2.60 1.24
C LEU A 42 19.37 -3.46 -0.02
N ILE A 43 18.29 -3.24 -0.77
CA ILE A 43 18.08 -3.89 -2.07
C ILE A 43 19.20 -3.53 -3.05
N LYS A 44 19.62 -2.26 -3.09
CA LYS A 44 20.75 -1.83 -3.92
C LYS A 44 22.04 -2.58 -3.54
N LYS A 45 22.37 -2.62 -2.24
CA LYS A 45 23.54 -3.37 -1.75
C LYS A 45 23.46 -4.87 -2.05
N LYS A 46 22.27 -5.47 -1.94
CA LYS A 46 22.02 -6.87 -2.32
C LYS A 46 22.36 -7.11 -3.79
N ASN A 47 21.87 -6.24 -4.67
CA ASN A 47 22.11 -6.34 -6.12
C ASN A 47 23.58 -6.09 -6.50
N GLU A 48 24.29 -5.28 -5.71
CA GLU A 48 25.72 -5.01 -5.85
C GLU A 48 26.60 -6.06 -5.14
N GLU A 49 26.00 -7.07 -4.50
CA GLU A 49 26.69 -8.11 -3.71
C GLU A 49 27.58 -7.54 -2.58
N THR A 50 27.25 -6.35 -2.08
CA THR A 50 27.97 -5.66 -0.98
C THR A 50 27.24 -5.71 0.36
N LEU A 51 26.13 -6.46 0.41
CA LEU A 51 25.29 -6.58 1.60
C LEU A 51 26.00 -7.42 2.67
N SER A 52 26.19 -6.86 3.86
CA SER A 52 26.71 -7.62 5.00
C SER A 52 25.64 -8.54 5.60
N GLN A 53 26.06 -9.53 6.40
CA GLN A 53 25.14 -10.44 7.08
C GLN A 53 24.12 -9.71 7.97
N ALA A 54 24.57 -8.73 8.76
CA ALA A 54 23.68 -7.92 9.60
C ALA A 54 22.67 -7.11 8.76
N GLU A 55 23.10 -6.60 7.61
CA GLU A 55 22.22 -5.88 6.69
C GLU A 55 21.26 -6.80 5.93
N TYR A 56 21.63 -8.07 5.74
CA TYR A 56 20.72 -9.08 5.22
C TYR A 56 19.62 -9.42 6.22
N GLU A 57 19.95 -9.57 7.50
CA GLU A 57 18.96 -9.76 8.57
C GLU A 57 18.01 -8.56 8.67
N GLU A 58 18.54 -7.35 8.62
CA GLU A 58 17.71 -6.14 8.57
C GLU A 58 16.79 -6.11 7.33
N LEU A 59 17.28 -6.55 6.17
CA LEU A 59 16.46 -6.63 4.95
C LEU A 59 15.30 -7.62 5.11
N LEU A 60 15.51 -8.75 5.81
CA LEU A 60 14.45 -9.72 6.10
C LEU A 60 13.38 -9.12 7.02
N GLU A 61 13.79 -8.41 8.08
CA GLU A 61 12.88 -7.74 8.99
C GLU A 61 12.05 -6.66 8.27
N LEU A 62 12.70 -5.83 7.45
CA LEU A 62 12.01 -4.82 6.67
C LEU A 62 11.06 -5.43 5.62
N THR A 63 11.42 -6.55 5.01
CA THR A 63 10.53 -7.27 4.08
C THR A 63 9.29 -7.75 4.81
N SER A 64 9.46 -8.39 5.98
CA SER A 64 8.35 -8.87 6.81
C SER A 64 7.43 -7.73 7.26
N TYR A 65 8.01 -6.58 7.62
CA TYR A 65 7.26 -5.37 7.93
C TYR A 65 6.42 -4.88 6.73
N MET A 66 7.02 -4.82 5.54
CA MET A 66 6.29 -4.41 4.33
C MET A 66 5.15 -5.36 3.97
N GLU A 67 5.35 -6.67 4.14
CA GLU A 67 4.30 -7.68 3.95
C GLU A 67 3.13 -7.48 4.91
N SER A 68 3.40 -7.22 6.19
CA SER A 68 2.34 -6.94 7.18
C SER A 68 1.50 -5.72 6.82
N LEU A 69 2.13 -4.65 6.30
CA LEU A 69 1.41 -3.47 5.80
C LEU A 69 0.55 -3.80 4.59
N GLN A 70 1.02 -4.68 3.71
CA GLN A 70 0.28 -5.10 2.53
C GLN A 70 -0.93 -5.99 2.89
N VAL A 71 -0.82 -6.83 3.92
CA VAL A 71 -1.94 -7.57 4.50
C VAL A 71 -2.98 -6.61 5.09
N GLU A 72 -2.56 -5.69 5.95
CA GLU A 72 -3.47 -4.68 6.54
C GLU A 72 -4.17 -3.87 5.44
N ARG A 73 -3.44 -3.49 4.38
CA ARG A 73 -4.02 -2.79 3.24
C ARG A 73 -5.08 -3.62 2.52
N LEU A 74 -4.84 -4.91 2.32
CA LEU A 74 -5.81 -5.81 1.69
C LEU A 74 -7.08 -5.96 2.53
N GLU A 75 -6.94 -6.09 3.85
CA GLU A 75 -8.08 -6.15 4.78
C GLU A 75 -8.93 -4.88 4.69
N ASN A 76 -8.31 -3.70 4.67
CA ASN A 76 -9.04 -2.44 4.54
C ASN A 76 -9.73 -2.29 3.17
N LEU A 77 -9.13 -2.81 2.08
CA LEU A 77 -9.76 -2.84 0.76
C LEU A 77 -11.00 -3.75 0.74
N ILE A 78 -10.92 -4.92 1.36
CA ILE A 78 -12.05 -5.84 1.51
C ILE A 78 -13.17 -5.17 2.31
N GLU A 79 -12.83 -4.49 3.40
CA GLU A 79 -13.82 -3.76 4.21
C GLU A 79 -14.49 -2.63 3.42
N LEU A 80 -13.72 -1.87 2.64
CA LEU A 80 -14.26 -0.81 1.79
C LEU A 80 -15.18 -1.36 0.69
N ALA A 81 -14.84 -2.51 0.09
CA ALA A 81 -15.67 -3.16 -0.93
C ALA A 81 -17.02 -3.58 -0.34
N LYS A 82 -17.01 -4.13 0.88
CA LYS A 82 -18.22 -4.45 1.64
C LYS A 82 -19.08 -3.21 1.91
N PHE A 83 -18.46 -2.09 2.32
CA PHE A 83 -19.20 -0.83 2.54
C PHE A 83 -19.86 -0.29 1.27
N GLN A 84 -19.20 -0.42 0.13
CA GLN A 84 -19.72 0.03 -1.16
C GLN A 84 -20.62 -1.00 -1.87
N ASN A 85 -20.78 -2.20 -1.28
CA ASN A 85 -21.53 -3.31 -1.85
C ASN A 85 -21.11 -3.68 -3.28
N ILE A 86 -19.80 -3.70 -3.51
CA ILE A 86 -19.15 -4.09 -4.77
C ILE A 86 -18.12 -5.19 -4.50
N SER A 87 -17.68 -5.89 -5.55
CA SER A 87 -16.61 -6.87 -5.40
C SER A 87 -15.26 -6.18 -5.12
N LEU A 88 -14.30 -6.94 -4.58
CA LEU A 88 -12.94 -6.43 -4.37
C LEU A 88 -12.30 -6.04 -5.72
N ASP A 89 -12.50 -6.85 -6.76
CA ASP A 89 -11.98 -6.58 -8.10
C ASP A 89 -12.56 -5.29 -8.68
N GLU A 90 -13.88 -5.10 -8.57
CA GLU A 90 -14.55 -3.87 -8.99
C GLU A 90 -14.01 -2.65 -8.23
N LEU A 91 -13.76 -2.77 -6.92
CA LEU A 91 -13.17 -1.69 -6.13
C LEU A 91 -11.74 -1.38 -6.59
N ILE A 92 -10.91 -2.39 -6.80
CA ILE A 92 -9.52 -2.23 -7.25
C ILE A 92 -9.48 -1.50 -8.60
N ASP A 93 -10.35 -1.89 -9.53
CA ASP A 93 -10.51 -1.23 -10.83
C ASP A 93 -11.02 0.21 -10.69
N GLN A 94 -11.99 0.46 -9.81
CA GLN A 94 -12.52 1.80 -9.55
C GLN A 94 -11.48 2.76 -8.99
N LEU A 95 -10.61 2.25 -8.12
CA LEU A 95 -9.56 3.05 -7.47
C LEU A 95 -8.30 3.18 -8.34
N GLU A 96 -8.30 2.58 -9.54
CA GLU A 96 -7.13 2.49 -10.42
C GLU A 96 -5.89 1.97 -9.66
N LEU A 97 -6.14 1.16 -8.63
CA LEU A 97 -5.11 0.54 -7.82
C LEU A 97 -4.54 -0.59 -8.65
N LYS A 98 -3.59 -0.28 -9.54
CA LYS A 98 -2.76 -1.36 -10.11
C LYS A 98 -2.21 -2.14 -8.91
N PRO A 99 -2.47 -3.45 -8.80
CA PRO A 99 -1.85 -4.23 -7.75
C PRO A 99 -0.35 -4.11 -7.99
N LYS A 100 0.34 -3.35 -7.13
CA LYS A 100 1.80 -3.40 -7.04
C LYS A 100 2.12 -4.72 -6.38
N ILE A 101 1.93 -5.80 -7.14
CA ILE A 101 2.56 -7.07 -6.84
C ILE A 101 4.03 -6.88 -7.21
N ASN A 102 4.77 -6.15 -6.39
CA ASN A 102 6.21 -6.34 -6.34
C ASN A 102 6.40 -7.61 -5.54
N VAL A 103 6.20 -8.77 -6.18
CA VAL A 103 6.94 -9.96 -5.75
C VAL A 103 8.39 -9.65 -6.09
N LEU A 104 9.24 -9.74 -5.07
CA LEU A 104 10.69 -9.72 -5.23
C LEU A 104 11.15 -10.80 -6.21
#